data_AF-A0AAW3T7U1-F1
#
_entry.id   AF-A0AAW3T7U1-F1
#
_cell.length_a   1.000
_cell.length_b   1.000
_cell.length_c   1.000
_cell.angle_alpha   90.00
_cell.angle_beta   90.00
_cell.angle_gamma   90.00
#
_symmetry.space_group_name_H-M   'P 1'
#
loop_
_entity.id
_entity.type
_entity.pdbx_description
1 polymer ?
#
loop_
_entity_poly.entity_id
_entity_poly.type
_entity_poly.pdbx_seq_one_letter_code
_entity_poly.pdbx_strand_id
1 'polypeptide(L)'
;MGTSFTLPDAASLGDLRTYLGRAARIEDGSVRLIADSGVLAVYTAILYPLGLLDELPTVLGLRTFSLAQPATIDAVVPLASLQERLRLLADAQDAERAEGADPTRATPIEVELPHEVHTVTWAAISPPRGGWVPLPDVSPELLRRAARDGIAEVADAVPSNAGEAIVRKVRSEVWGRPVAGIEHVPAGAGFAGESLGFLGHDPVRLFETGPWSRLTTSRGHVLVKRRAWTLNP
;
A
#
# COMPACT_ATOMS: atom_id res chain seq x y z
N MET A 1 -23.87 14.76 -7.15
CA MET A 1 -23.26 14.67 -5.81
C MET A 1 -22.05 13.76 -5.96
N GLY A 2 -20.86 14.19 -5.52
CA GLY A 2 -19.66 13.37 -5.62
C GLY A 2 -19.67 12.23 -4.60
N THR A 3 -18.97 11.14 -4.89
CA THR A 3 -18.77 10.05 -3.92
C THR A 3 -17.89 10.55 -2.77
N SER A 4 -18.25 10.26 -1.51
CA SER A 4 -17.50 10.67 -0.32
C SER A 4 -17.48 9.59 0.77
N PHE A 5 -16.57 9.72 1.73
CA PHE A 5 -16.54 8.93 2.97
C PHE A 5 -16.23 9.83 4.18
N THR A 6 -16.61 9.40 5.38
CA THR A 6 -16.39 10.20 6.60
C THR A 6 -15.43 9.51 7.56
N LEU A 7 -14.28 10.13 7.81
CA LEU A 7 -13.34 9.71 8.85
C LEU A 7 -13.85 10.13 10.24
N PRO A 8 -13.55 9.38 11.31
CA PRO A 8 -14.06 9.67 12.66
C PRO A 8 -13.40 10.88 13.31
N ASP A 9 -12.15 11.18 12.95
CA ASP A 9 -11.36 12.22 13.60
C ASP A 9 -10.15 12.66 12.75
N ALA A 10 -9.50 13.73 13.22
CA ALA A 10 -8.29 14.27 12.64
C ALA A 10 -7.08 13.33 12.75
N ALA A 11 -7.06 12.39 13.70
CA ALA A 11 -5.99 11.39 13.80
C ALA A 11 -6.04 10.42 12.62
N SER A 12 -7.24 9.97 12.25
CA SER A 12 -7.50 9.15 11.07
C SER A 12 -7.14 9.88 9.78
N LEU A 13 -7.45 11.18 9.69
CA LEU A 13 -7.01 12.02 8.57
C LEU A 13 -5.48 12.09 8.49
N GLY A 14 -4.80 12.32 9.61
CA GLY A 14 -3.33 12.36 9.68
C GLY A 14 -2.66 11.04 9.28
N ASP A 15 -3.23 9.91 9.71
CA ASP A 15 -2.75 8.58 9.34
C ASP A 15 -2.94 8.30 7.83
N LEU A 16 -4.12 8.60 7.26
CA LEU A 16 -4.35 8.49 5.82
C LEU A 16 -3.38 9.34 5.01
N ARG A 17 -3.16 10.60 5.41
CA ARG A 17 -2.17 11.50 4.80
C ARG A 17 -0.75 10.93 4.88
N THR A 18 -0.36 10.38 6.02
CA THR A 18 0.98 9.80 6.23
C THR A 18 1.19 8.59 5.32
N TYR A 19 0.20 7.70 5.26
CA TYR A 19 0.25 6.52 4.41
C TYR A 19 0.35 6.89 2.92
N LEU A 20 -0.53 7.76 2.43
CA LEU A 20 -0.51 8.20 1.03
C LEU A 20 0.75 9.02 0.71
N GLY A 21 1.23 9.83 1.64
CA GLY A 21 2.50 10.56 1.53
C GLY A 21 3.71 9.65 1.38
N ARG A 22 3.71 8.49 2.04
CA ARG A 22 4.76 7.47 1.88
C ARG A 22 4.64 6.74 0.55
N ALA A 23 3.42 6.36 0.15
CA ALA A 23 3.18 5.72 -1.14
C ALA A 23 3.62 6.60 -2.32
N ALA A 24 3.33 7.91 -2.27
CA ALA A 24 3.67 8.87 -3.33
C ALA A 24 5.19 9.04 -3.56
N ARG A 25 6.03 8.66 -2.59
CA ARG A 25 7.50 8.70 -2.76
C ARG A 25 8.03 7.53 -3.60
N ILE A 26 7.22 6.50 -3.80
CA ILE A 26 7.59 5.29 -4.53
C ILE A 26 7.21 5.47 -6.00
N GLU A 27 5.94 5.83 -6.24
CA GLU A 27 5.38 6.08 -7.56
C GLU A 27 4.25 7.10 -7.45
N ASP A 28 4.18 8.03 -8.40
CA ASP A 28 2.99 8.86 -8.57
C ASP A 28 1.94 8.04 -9.33
N GLY A 29 1.01 7.46 -8.58
CA GLY A 29 0.08 6.47 -9.08
C GLY A 29 -1.38 6.78 -8.73
N SER A 30 -2.15 5.70 -8.57
CA SER A 30 -3.54 5.77 -8.16
C SER A 30 -3.75 5.07 -6.82
N VAL A 31 -4.88 5.35 -6.19
CA VAL A 31 -5.31 4.72 -4.95
C VAL A 31 -6.65 4.05 -5.22
N ARG A 32 -6.78 2.77 -4.83
CA ARG A 32 -8.09 2.11 -4.83
C ARG A 32 -8.68 2.17 -3.42
N LEU A 33 -9.90 2.67 -3.34
CA LEU A 33 -10.66 2.87 -2.12
C LEU A 33 -11.86 1.93 -2.15
N ILE A 34 -11.93 1.03 -1.18
CA ILE A 34 -13.07 0.13 -1.01
C ILE A 34 -13.66 0.40 0.37
N ALA A 35 -14.90 0.87 0.42
CA ALA A 35 -15.65 1.05 1.65
C ALA A 35 -16.80 0.05 1.70
N ASP A 36 -16.90 -0.69 2.81
CA ASP A 36 -18.03 -1.55 3.12
C ASP A 36 -18.06 -1.78 4.64
N SER A 37 -19.24 -2.06 5.20
CA SER A 37 -19.41 -2.46 6.59
C SER A 37 -18.70 -1.54 7.62
N GLY A 38 -18.66 -0.23 7.35
CA GLY A 38 -18.05 0.76 8.23
C GLY A 38 -16.52 0.82 8.21
N VAL A 39 -15.86 0.13 7.27
CA VAL A 39 -14.40 0.13 7.11
C VAL A 39 -14.04 0.60 5.70
N LEU A 40 -13.06 1.49 5.61
CA LEU A 40 -12.40 1.89 4.37
C LEU A 40 -11.07 1.16 4.23
N ALA A 41 -10.91 0.37 3.17
CA ALA A 41 -9.66 -0.23 2.74
C ALA A 41 -9.02 0.63 1.64
N VAL A 42 -7.80 1.08 1.90
CA VAL A 42 -7.03 1.98 1.02
C VAL A 42 -5.82 1.25 0.47
N TYR A 43 -5.88 0.92 -0.82
CA TYR A 43 -4.84 0.18 -1.52
C TYR A 43 -3.95 1.11 -2.34
N THR A 44 -2.64 0.88 -2.28
CA THR A 44 -1.65 1.49 -3.16
C THR A 44 -0.79 0.40 -3.79
N ALA A 45 -0.49 0.52 -5.08
CA ALA A 45 0.47 -0.37 -5.71
C ALA A 45 1.90 0.10 -5.41
N ILE A 46 2.76 -0.86 -5.11
CA ILE A 46 4.18 -0.64 -4.81
C ILE A 46 5.04 -1.26 -5.89
N LEU A 47 4.65 -2.45 -6.33
CA LEU A 47 5.26 -3.19 -7.43
C LEU A 47 4.14 -3.89 -8.18
N TYR A 48 4.14 -3.82 -9.51
CA TYR A 48 3.19 -4.55 -10.34
C TYR A 48 3.76 -4.71 -11.74
N PRO A 49 3.45 -5.81 -12.44
CA PRO A 49 3.97 -6.05 -13.78
C PRO A 49 3.36 -5.07 -14.79
N LEU A 50 4.21 -4.48 -15.63
CA LEU A 50 3.81 -3.50 -16.66
C LEU A 50 3.67 -4.10 -18.07
N GLY A 51 3.91 -5.41 -18.23
CA GLY A 51 3.81 -6.10 -19.51
C GLY A 51 3.73 -7.62 -19.37
N LEU A 52 3.48 -8.31 -20.49
CA LEU A 52 3.30 -9.77 -20.55
C LEU A 52 4.53 -10.57 -20.10
N LEU A 53 5.73 -10.06 -20.40
CA LEU A 53 7.00 -10.67 -20.01
C LEU A 53 7.54 -10.07 -18.70
N ASP A 54 6.77 -9.18 -18.06
CA ASP A 54 7.16 -8.63 -16.77
C ASP A 54 6.83 -9.65 -15.68
N GLU A 55 7.91 -10.01 -15.03
CA GLU A 55 8.04 -11.10 -14.10
C GLU A 55 7.93 -10.60 -12.65
N LEU A 56 7.67 -9.31 -12.45
CA LEU A 56 7.55 -8.70 -11.14
C LEU A 56 6.26 -9.19 -10.42
N PRO A 57 6.34 -9.60 -9.13
CA PRO A 57 5.14 -9.89 -8.35
C PRO A 57 4.30 -8.62 -8.17
N THR A 58 2.98 -8.77 -8.05
CA THR A 58 2.13 -7.66 -7.60
C THR A 58 2.25 -7.52 -6.09
N VAL A 59 2.76 -6.38 -5.63
CA VAL A 59 2.87 -6.01 -4.22
C VAL A 59 2.06 -4.75 -3.97
N LEU A 60 1.08 -4.85 -3.08
CA LEU A 60 0.19 -3.77 -2.69
C LEU A 60 0.37 -3.42 -1.21
N GLY A 61 0.35 -2.13 -0.91
CA GLY A 61 0.08 -1.62 0.44
C GLY A 61 -1.41 -1.61 0.71
N LEU A 62 -1.80 -1.92 1.95
CA LEU A 62 -3.17 -1.78 2.44
C LEU A 62 -3.18 -1.15 3.83
N ARG A 63 -3.89 -0.03 3.97
CA ARG A 63 -4.32 0.55 5.24
C ARG A 63 -5.84 0.50 5.36
N THR A 64 -6.34 0.22 6.56
CA THR A 64 -7.77 0.19 6.86
C THR A 64 -8.12 1.27 7.87
N PHE A 65 -9.23 1.97 7.65
CA PHE A 65 -9.73 3.02 8.53
C PHE A 65 -11.17 2.70 8.92
N SER A 66 -11.54 2.96 10.18
CA SER A 66 -12.94 3.00 10.56
C SER A 66 -13.61 4.22 9.91
N LEU A 67 -14.87 4.09 9.54
CA LEU A 67 -15.68 5.20 9.06
C LEU A 67 -16.66 5.66 10.16
N ALA A 68 -16.88 6.97 10.25
CA ALA A 68 -17.91 7.54 11.12
C ALA A 68 -19.33 7.24 10.64
N GLN A 69 -19.49 7.05 9.33
CA GLN A 69 -20.75 6.70 8.69
C GLN A 69 -20.49 5.56 7.69
N PRO A 70 -21.37 4.54 7.62
CA PRO A 70 -21.25 3.50 6.61
C PRO A 70 -21.27 4.11 5.20
N ALA A 71 -20.36 3.65 4.35
CA ALA A 71 -20.30 4.01 2.95
C ALA A 71 -20.09 2.75 2.10
N THR A 72 -20.57 2.78 0.85
CA THR A 72 -20.31 1.74 -0.14
C THR A 72 -19.56 2.37 -1.30
N ILE A 73 -18.27 2.03 -1.40
CA ILE A 73 -17.34 2.63 -2.38
C ILE A 73 -16.49 1.49 -2.96
N ASP A 74 -16.28 1.52 -4.28
CA ASP A 74 -15.17 0.83 -4.93
C ASP A 74 -14.69 1.74 -6.07
N ALA A 75 -13.74 2.61 -5.75
CA ALA A 75 -13.30 3.69 -6.62
C ALA A 75 -11.78 3.70 -6.74
N VAL A 76 -11.28 4.07 -7.91
CA VAL A 76 -9.85 4.26 -8.16
C VAL A 76 -9.62 5.72 -8.52
N VAL A 77 -8.80 6.42 -7.76
CA VAL A 77 -8.57 7.87 -7.92
C VAL A 77 -7.08 8.18 -8.02
N PRO A 78 -6.69 9.29 -8.69
CA PRO A 78 -5.30 9.74 -8.70
C PRO A 78 -4.80 10.05 -7.29
N LEU A 79 -3.62 9.54 -6.94
CA LEU A 79 -3.02 9.70 -5.62
C LEU A 79 -2.79 11.19 -5.29
N ALA A 80 -2.17 11.93 -6.21
CA ALA A 80 -1.89 13.36 -6.03
C ALA A 80 -3.16 14.18 -5.78
N SER A 81 -4.25 13.90 -6.52
CA SER A 81 -5.53 14.61 -6.34
C SER A 81 -6.17 14.32 -4.98
N LEU A 82 -6.07 13.08 -4.50
CA LEU A 82 -6.57 12.73 -3.18
C LEU A 82 -5.72 13.40 -2.09
N GLN A 83 -4.39 13.40 -2.23
CA GLN A 83 -3.49 14.05 -1.27
C GLN A 83 -3.76 15.55 -1.13
N GLU A 84 -4.01 16.25 -2.23
CA GLU A 84 -4.32 17.68 -2.19
C GLU A 84 -5.62 17.96 -1.43
N ARG A 85 -6.66 17.14 -1.63
CA ARG A 85 -7.91 17.27 -0.86
C ARG A 85 -7.71 17.04 0.63
N LEU A 86 -6.95 16.01 0.99
CA LEU A 86 -6.63 15.73 2.39
C LEU A 86 -5.77 16.83 3.02
N ARG A 87 -4.90 17.49 2.23
CA ARG A 87 -4.11 18.65 2.67
C ARG A 87 -5.03 19.82 3.01
N LEU A 88 -5.95 20.18 2.12
CA LEU A 88 -6.92 21.26 2.35
C LEU A 88 -7.80 20.99 3.58
N LEU A 89 -8.24 19.75 3.77
CA LEU A 89 -8.99 19.36 4.98
C LEU A 89 -8.15 19.51 6.25
N ALA A 90 -6.87 19.12 6.21
CA ALA A 90 -6.00 19.28 7.37
C ALA A 90 -5.77 20.75 7.71
N ASP A 91 -5.56 21.61 6.72
CA ASP A 91 -5.40 23.05 6.92
C ASP A 91 -6.66 23.67 7.56
N ALA A 92 -7.85 23.26 7.11
CA ALA A 92 -9.11 23.69 7.71
C ALA A 92 -9.26 23.24 9.17
N GLN A 93 -8.89 22.00 9.48
CA GLN A 93 -8.92 21.48 10.85
C GLN A 93 -7.92 22.18 11.78
N ASP A 94 -6.74 22.56 11.27
CA ASP A 94 -5.76 23.29 12.05
C ASP A 94 -6.21 24.74 12.31
N ALA A 95 -6.92 25.37 11.36
CA ALA A 95 -7.55 26.68 11.57
C ALA A 95 -8.67 26.63 12.63
N GLU A 96 -9.57 25.65 12.57
CA GLU A 96 -10.63 25.47 13.58
C GLU A 96 -10.06 25.27 14.99
N ARG A 97 -8.96 24.52 15.12
CA ARG A 97 -8.25 24.35 16.40
C ARG A 97 -7.63 25.65 16.90
N ALA A 98 -7.06 26.45 16.01
CA ALA A 98 -6.50 27.75 16.37
C ALA A 98 -7.57 28.73 16.88
N GLU A 99 -8.81 28.58 16.40
CA GLU A 99 -9.98 29.34 16.86
C GLU A 99 -10.58 28.84 18.18
N GLY A 100 -9.92 27.88 18.85
CA GLY A 100 -10.29 27.41 20.19
C GLY A 100 -11.23 26.21 20.19
N ALA A 101 -11.33 25.46 19.08
CA ALA A 101 -12.03 24.19 19.09
C ALA A 101 -11.43 23.22 20.13
N ASP A 102 -12.30 22.50 20.82
CA ASP A 102 -11.89 21.50 21.82
C ASP A 102 -11.02 20.41 21.15
N PRO A 103 -9.73 20.31 21.50
CA PRO A 103 -8.81 19.37 20.86
C PRO A 103 -9.13 17.90 21.20
N THR A 104 -9.98 17.65 22.22
CA THR A 104 -10.37 16.31 22.65
C THR A 104 -11.65 15.81 21.97
N ARG A 105 -12.38 16.70 21.30
CA ARG A 105 -13.62 16.34 20.59
C ARG A 105 -13.28 15.63 19.28
N ALA A 106 -13.75 14.39 19.13
CA ALA A 106 -13.74 13.71 17.84
C ALA A 106 -14.73 14.40 16.90
N THR A 107 -14.20 15.03 15.85
CA THR A 107 -14.99 15.70 14.81
C THR A 107 -14.92 14.85 13.54
N PRO A 108 -16.04 14.29 13.06
CA PRO A 108 -16.07 13.57 11.80
C PRO A 108 -15.68 14.47 10.63
N ILE A 109 -14.85 13.95 9.72
CA ILE A 109 -14.31 14.69 8.58
C ILE A 109 -14.76 14.00 7.30
N GLU A 110 -15.61 14.67 6.52
CA GLU A 110 -16.01 14.19 5.21
C GLU A 110 -14.91 14.43 4.17
N VAL A 111 -14.60 13.39 3.40
CA VAL A 111 -13.62 13.39 2.32
C VAL A 111 -14.33 13.10 1.01
N GLU A 112 -14.43 14.10 0.14
CA GLU A 112 -14.93 13.92 -1.22
C GLU A 112 -13.86 13.26 -2.11
N LEU A 113 -14.26 12.25 -2.90
CA LEU A 113 -13.37 11.53 -3.80
C LEU A 113 -13.08 12.30 -5.09
N PRO A 114 -11.81 12.36 -5.53
CA PRO A 114 -11.47 12.88 -6.86
C PRO A 114 -12.19 12.14 -7.98
N HIS A 115 -12.13 12.69 -9.19
CA HIS A 115 -12.64 11.97 -10.35
C HIS A 115 -11.92 10.63 -10.51
N GLU A 116 -12.69 9.58 -10.75
CA GLU A 116 -12.17 8.24 -10.91
C GLU A 116 -11.37 8.09 -12.20
N VAL A 117 -10.40 7.18 -12.16
CA VAL A 117 -9.61 6.76 -13.32
C VAL A 117 -9.80 5.26 -13.53
N HIS A 118 -10.06 4.87 -14.78
CA HIS A 118 -10.38 3.47 -15.13
C HIS A 118 -9.24 2.76 -15.86
N THR A 119 -8.08 3.40 -16.02
CA THR A 119 -6.93 2.88 -16.78
C THR A 119 -5.93 2.08 -15.94
N VAL A 120 -6.19 1.94 -14.64
CA VAL A 120 -5.24 1.37 -13.66
C VAL A 120 -5.35 -0.15 -13.63
N THR A 121 -4.39 -0.85 -14.21
CA THR A 121 -4.44 -2.31 -14.43
C THR A 121 -4.37 -3.12 -13.13
N TRP A 122 -3.53 -2.71 -12.18
CA TRP A 122 -3.40 -3.42 -10.90
C TRP A 122 -4.67 -3.32 -10.05
N ALA A 123 -5.52 -2.31 -10.27
CA ALA A 123 -6.74 -2.11 -9.50
C ALA A 123 -7.74 -3.27 -9.69
N ALA A 124 -7.68 -4.00 -10.80
CA ALA A 124 -8.46 -5.23 -11.00
C ALA A 124 -7.96 -6.43 -10.16
N ILE A 125 -6.74 -6.36 -9.63
CA ILE A 125 -6.09 -7.44 -8.87
C ILE A 125 -6.49 -7.31 -7.40
N SER A 126 -7.56 -8.00 -7.01
CA SER A 126 -8.09 -7.95 -5.64
C SER A 126 -7.63 -9.15 -4.81
N PRO A 127 -7.14 -8.95 -3.57
CA PRO A 127 -6.93 -10.05 -2.65
C PRO A 127 -8.28 -10.70 -2.26
N PRO A 128 -8.31 -12.01 -1.98
CA PRO A 128 -9.50 -12.64 -1.44
C PRO A 128 -9.80 -12.13 -0.02
N ARG A 129 -11.09 -12.01 0.31
CA ARG A 129 -11.54 -11.52 1.63
C ARG A 129 -11.32 -12.54 2.75
N GLY A 130 -11.22 -13.83 2.43
CA GLY A 130 -11.15 -14.93 3.38
C GLY A 130 -10.29 -16.10 2.90
N GLY A 131 -10.25 -17.17 3.71
CA GLY A 131 -9.44 -18.36 3.43
C GLY A 131 -7.95 -18.20 3.77
N TRP A 132 -7.60 -17.17 4.54
CA TRP A 132 -6.23 -16.91 4.98
C TRP A 132 -5.80 -17.92 6.05
N VAL A 133 -4.74 -18.67 5.78
CA VAL A 133 -4.13 -19.62 6.71
C VAL A 133 -2.85 -18.99 7.28
N PRO A 134 -2.63 -19.02 8.62
CA PRO A 134 -1.43 -18.47 9.21
C PRO A 134 -0.19 -19.33 8.90
N LEU A 135 0.94 -18.66 8.73
CA LEU A 135 2.27 -19.23 8.61
C LEU A 135 3.15 -18.73 9.77
N PRO A 136 4.36 -19.28 9.97
CA PRO A 136 5.27 -18.74 10.98
C PRO A 136 5.54 -17.25 10.78
N ASP A 137 5.53 -16.51 11.89
CA ASP A 137 5.78 -15.08 11.90
C ASP A 137 7.19 -14.75 11.38
N VAL A 138 7.31 -13.57 10.79
CA VAL A 138 8.54 -13.09 10.15
C VAL A 138 9.17 -11.97 10.98
N SER A 139 10.49 -12.03 11.17
CA SER A 139 11.22 -10.94 11.80
C SER A 139 11.16 -9.67 10.92
N PRO A 140 10.77 -8.50 11.47
CA PRO A 140 10.80 -7.26 10.72
C PRO A 140 12.23 -6.88 10.29
N GLU A 141 13.26 -7.24 11.05
CA GLU A 141 14.67 -7.01 10.70
C GLU A 141 15.10 -7.76 9.44
N LEU A 142 14.57 -8.97 9.23
CA LEU A 142 14.83 -9.74 8.02
C LEU A 142 14.25 -9.03 6.78
N LEU A 143 13.02 -8.52 6.88
CA LEU A 143 12.36 -7.76 5.83
C LEU A 143 13.09 -6.42 5.56
N ARG A 144 13.54 -5.73 6.61
CA ARG A 144 14.35 -4.50 6.47
C ARG A 144 15.68 -4.75 5.77
N ARG A 145 16.37 -5.85 6.11
CA ARG A 145 17.61 -6.23 5.42
C ARG A 145 17.32 -6.47 3.94
N ALA A 146 16.31 -7.28 3.61
CA ALA A 146 15.93 -7.52 2.22
C ALA A 146 15.60 -6.23 1.45
N ALA A 147 14.88 -5.29 2.08
CA ALA A 147 14.60 -3.97 1.50
C ALA A 147 15.88 -3.17 1.22
N ARG A 148 16.75 -3.03 2.23
CA ARG A 148 17.99 -2.26 2.12
C ARG A 148 18.95 -2.87 1.09
N ASP A 149 19.14 -4.19 1.15
CA ASP A 149 20.06 -4.90 0.26
C ASP A 149 19.55 -4.82 -1.18
N GLY A 150 18.24 -4.93 -1.40
CA GLY A 150 17.65 -4.72 -2.72
C GLY A 150 17.73 -3.27 -3.21
N ILE A 151 17.60 -2.26 -2.34
CA ILE A 151 17.76 -0.84 -2.72
C ILE A 151 19.21 -0.61 -3.19
N ALA A 152 20.19 -1.12 -2.44
CA ALA A 152 21.60 -1.02 -2.80
C ALA A 152 21.90 -1.72 -4.13
N GLU A 153 21.39 -2.94 -4.31
CA GLU A 153 21.61 -3.69 -5.56
C GLU A 153 20.98 -3.00 -6.78
N VAL A 154 19.77 -2.46 -6.66
CA VAL A 154 19.15 -1.67 -7.75
C VAL A 154 19.96 -0.40 -8.03
N ALA A 155 20.45 0.29 -7.01
CA ALA A 155 21.24 1.50 -7.18
C ALA A 155 22.59 1.23 -7.86
N ASP A 156 23.24 0.11 -7.52
CA ASP A 156 24.53 -0.28 -8.11
C ASP A 156 24.38 -0.82 -9.55
N ALA A 157 23.28 -1.52 -9.84
CA ALA A 157 23.05 -2.19 -11.13
C ALA A 157 22.41 -1.31 -12.21
N VAL A 158 21.86 -0.13 -11.86
CA VAL A 158 21.20 0.78 -12.79
C VAL A 158 22.10 1.99 -13.11
N PRO A 159 22.73 2.03 -14.30
CA PRO A 159 23.44 3.22 -14.76
C PRO A 159 22.53 4.45 -14.80
N SER A 160 23.10 5.64 -14.57
CA SER A 160 22.37 6.92 -14.62
C SER A 160 21.73 7.23 -15.98
N ASN A 161 22.21 6.60 -17.05
CA ASN A 161 21.68 6.71 -18.43
C ASN A 161 20.93 5.45 -18.92
N ALA A 162 20.58 4.53 -18.01
CA ALA A 162 19.87 3.31 -18.39
C ALA A 162 18.46 3.61 -18.91
N GLY A 163 18.09 2.98 -20.02
CA GLY A 163 16.72 3.02 -20.53
C GLY A 163 15.74 2.28 -19.61
N GLU A 164 14.47 2.68 -19.64
CA GLU A 164 13.40 2.16 -18.76
C GLU A 164 13.30 0.62 -18.75
N ALA A 165 13.53 -0.03 -19.90
CA ALA A 165 13.51 -1.49 -20.01
C ALA A 165 14.59 -2.19 -19.17
N ILE A 166 15.79 -1.61 -19.09
CA ILE A 166 16.89 -2.16 -18.28
C ILE A 166 16.58 -2.00 -16.80
N VAL A 167 16.13 -0.79 -16.40
CA VAL A 167 15.71 -0.50 -15.02
C VAL A 167 14.63 -1.48 -14.57
N ARG A 168 13.64 -1.74 -15.43
CA ARG A 168 12.54 -2.68 -15.15
C ARG A 168 13.05 -4.09 -14.95
N LYS A 169 13.93 -4.57 -15.82
CA LYS A 169 14.51 -5.92 -15.70
C LYS A 169 15.24 -6.10 -14.37
N VAL A 170 16.13 -5.16 -14.03
CA VAL A 170 16.88 -5.19 -12.77
C VAL A 170 15.94 -5.19 -11.57
N ARG A 171 14.93 -4.31 -11.56
CA ARG A 171 13.92 -4.26 -10.49
C ARG A 171 13.13 -5.56 -10.38
N SER A 172 12.76 -6.16 -11.52
CA SER A 172 12.04 -7.44 -11.58
C SER A 172 12.86 -8.58 -10.95
N GLU A 173 14.14 -8.69 -11.31
CA GLU A 173 15.07 -9.65 -10.73
C GLU A 173 15.28 -9.40 -9.23
N VAL A 174 15.63 -8.18 -8.83
CA VAL A 174 15.94 -7.86 -7.43
C VAL A 174 14.73 -8.06 -6.53
N TRP A 175 13.58 -7.49 -6.89
CA TRP A 175 12.39 -7.50 -6.06
C TRP A 175 11.58 -8.78 -6.14
N GLY A 176 11.75 -9.58 -7.20
CA GLY A 176 11.12 -10.88 -7.37
C GLY A 176 11.78 -11.99 -6.55
N ARG A 177 13.06 -11.86 -6.17
CA ARG A 177 13.78 -12.87 -5.37
C ARG A 177 13.12 -13.10 -4.01
N PRO A 178 13.07 -14.35 -3.52
CA PRO A 178 12.55 -14.63 -2.19
C PRO A 178 13.46 -14.02 -1.11
N VAL A 179 12.86 -13.62 0.00
CA VAL A 179 13.59 -13.26 1.22
C VAL A 179 14.27 -14.51 1.77
N ALA A 180 15.54 -14.39 2.17
CA ALA A 180 16.30 -15.52 2.69
C ALA A 180 15.57 -16.20 3.86
N GLY A 181 15.35 -17.52 3.75
CA GLY A 181 14.62 -18.32 4.74
C GLY A 181 13.09 -18.27 4.62
N ILE A 182 12.52 -17.53 3.66
CA ILE A 182 11.06 -17.41 3.46
C ILE A 182 10.74 -17.44 1.96
N GLU A 183 10.59 -18.64 1.41
CA GLU A 183 10.46 -18.88 -0.04
C GLU A 183 9.26 -18.16 -0.71
N HIS A 184 8.15 -18.01 0.01
CA HIS A 184 6.90 -17.47 -0.53
C HIS A 184 6.73 -15.96 -0.32
N VAL A 185 7.78 -15.27 0.17
CA VAL A 185 7.78 -13.81 0.37
C VAL A 185 8.90 -13.20 -0.46
N PRO A 186 8.59 -12.43 -1.52
CA PRO A 186 9.61 -11.75 -2.31
C PRO A 186 10.22 -10.56 -1.56
N ALA A 187 11.45 -10.18 -1.91
CA ALA A 187 12.15 -9.02 -1.35
C ALA A 187 11.36 -7.72 -1.54
N GLY A 188 10.57 -7.62 -2.62
CA GLY A 188 9.63 -6.53 -2.85
C GLY A 188 8.59 -6.33 -1.73
N ALA A 189 8.24 -7.38 -0.98
CA ALA A 189 7.36 -7.27 0.18
C ALA A 189 8.05 -6.53 1.35
N GLY A 190 9.34 -6.78 1.56
CA GLY A 190 10.17 -6.05 2.52
C GLY A 190 10.31 -4.58 2.12
N PHE A 191 10.60 -4.32 0.84
CA PHE A 191 10.66 -2.97 0.28
C PHE A 191 9.36 -2.19 0.51
N ALA A 192 8.21 -2.80 0.22
CA ALA A 192 6.90 -2.21 0.47
C ALA A 192 6.66 -1.91 1.95
N GLY A 193 6.92 -2.89 2.83
CA GLY A 193 6.75 -2.73 4.27
C GLY A 193 7.60 -1.59 4.84
N GLU A 194 8.86 -1.49 4.42
CA GLU A 194 9.78 -0.44 4.89
C GLU A 194 9.39 0.93 4.35
N SER A 195 9.15 1.04 3.04
CA SER A 195 8.83 2.31 2.38
C SER A 195 7.51 2.91 2.88
N LEU A 196 6.50 2.06 3.11
CA LEU A 196 5.21 2.46 3.68
C LEU A 196 5.25 2.67 5.21
N GLY A 197 6.37 2.37 5.87
CA GLY A 197 6.55 2.52 7.32
C GLY A 197 5.79 1.49 8.15
N PHE A 198 5.38 0.37 7.55
CA PHE A 198 4.61 -0.69 8.21
C PHE A 198 5.45 -1.55 9.15
N LEU A 199 6.76 -1.64 8.94
CA LEU A 199 7.65 -2.45 9.77
C LEU A 199 7.93 -1.75 11.12
N GLY A 200 7.36 -2.31 12.20
CA GLY A 200 7.64 -1.97 13.60
C GLY A 200 8.71 -2.90 14.21
N HIS A 201 8.74 -3.01 15.54
CA HIS A 201 9.62 -3.95 16.24
C HIS A 201 8.96 -5.32 16.47
N ASP A 202 7.63 -5.36 16.40
CA ASP A 202 6.86 -6.59 16.61
C ASP A 202 7.02 -7.55 15.42
N PRO A 203 6.92 -8.88 15.66
CA PRO A 203 6.87 -9.87 14.60
C PRO A 203 5.79 -9.56 13.55
N VAL A 204 6.12 -9.79 12.29
CA VAL A 204 5.21 -9.61 11.16
C VAL A 204 4.43 -10.90 10.94
N ARG A 205 3.12 -10.84 11.15
CA ARG A 205 2.25 -12.01 10.97
C ARG A 205 2.08 -12.32 9.50
N LEU A 206 2.29 -13.58 9.13
CA LEU A 206 2.25 -14.03 7.75
C LEU A 206 1.07 -14.95 7.52
N PHE A 207 0.36 -14.71 6.41
CA PHE A 207 -0.76 -15.52 6.00
C PHE A 207 -0.67 -15.84 4.51
N GLU A 208 -1.28 -16.93 4.09
CA GLU A 208 -1.44 -17.26 2.68
C GLU A 208 -2.84 -17.73 2.31
N THR A 209 -3.18 -17.59 1.03
CA THR A 209 -4.40 -18.13 0.41
C THR A 209 -4.22 -18.19 -1.10
N GLY A 210 -4.17 -19.40 -1.65
CA GLY A 210 -3.84 -19.62 -3.06
C GLY A 210 -2.54 -18.88 -3.45
N PRO A 211 -2.53 -18.06 -4.51
CA PRO A 211 -1.32 -17.33 -4.93
C PRO A 211 -1.00 -16.13 -4.03
N TRP A 212 -1.81 -15.82 -3.01
CA TRP A 212 -1.61 -14.63 -2.19
C TRP A 212 -0.81 -14.94 -0.92
N SER A 213 0.04 -13.98 -0.56
CA SER A 213 0.66 -13.86 0.76
C SER A 213 0.25 -12.51 1.36
N ARG A 214 0.01 -12.46 2.67
CA ARG A 214 -0.32 -11.23 3.41
C ARG A 214 0.57 -11.11 4.63
N LEU A 215 1.36 -10.05 4.66
CA LEU A 215 2.14 -9.64 5.83
C LEU A 215 1.31 -8.61 6.59
N THR A 216 1.09 -8.84 7.87
CA THR A 216 0.25 -7.99 8.73
C THR A 216 1.05 -7.45 9.91
N THR A 217 1.02 -6.13 10.07
CA THR A 217 1.56 -5.44 11.25
C THR A 217 0.48 -4.59 11.90
N SER A 218 0.80 -3.93 13.02
CA SER A 218 -0.08 -2.92 13.65
C SER A 218 -0.25 -1.66 12.79
N ARG A 219 0.64 -1.43 11.82
CA ARG A 219 0.71 -0.22 11.00
C ARG A 219 0.15 -0.42 9.58
N GLY A 220 -0.26 -1.62 9.21
CA GLY A 220 -0.83 -1.90 7.89
C GLY A 220 -0.55 -3.32 7.41
N HIS A 221 -0.88 -3.56 6.15
CA HIS A 221 -0.69 -4.85 5.50
C HIS A 221 0.07 -4.70 4.19
N VAL A 222 0.98 -5.63 3.91
CA VAL A 222 1.55 -5.83 2.58
C VAL A 222 0.90 -7.08 1.98
N LEU A 223 0.32 -6.92 0.80
CA LEU A 223 -0.32 -8.00 0.05
C LEU A 223 0.54 -8.33 -1.15
N VAL A 224 0.86 -9.60 -1.33
CA VAL A 224 1.66 -10.10 -2.43
C VAL A 224 0.82 -11.09 -3.21
N LYS A 225 0.58 -10.83 -4.49
CA LYS A 225 0.14 -11.86 -5.42
C LYS A 225 1.40 -12.48 -6.03
N ARG A 226 1.72 -13.69 -5.59
CA ARG A 226 2.78 -14.51 -6.18
C ARG A 226 2.41 -14.81 -7.63
N ARG A 227 3.43 -15.09 -8.44
CA ARG A 227 3.17 -15.69 -9.75
C ARG A 227 2.44 -17.01 -9.59
N ALA A 228 1.67 -17.38 -10.61
CA ALA A 228 1.30 -18.77 -10.76
C ALA A 228 2.61 -19.57 -10.89
N TRP A 229 2.82 -20.50 -9.97
CA TRP A 229 3.86 -21.51 -10.08
C TRP A 229 3.86 -22.12 -11.49
N THR A 230 5.00 -22.09 -12.16
CA THR A 230 5.29 -23.06 -13.22
C THR A 230 5.81 -24.30 -12.53
N LEU A 231 5.07 -25.42 -12.66
CA LEU A 231 5.66 -26.74 -12.47
C LEU A 231 6.87 -26.81 -13.41
N ASN A 232 8.08 -26.83 -12.86
CA ASN A 232 9.21 -27.34 -13.63
C ASN A 232 8.94 -28.84 -13.81
N PRO A 233 8.85 -29.34 -15.05
CA PRO A 233 8.71 -30.78 -15.32
C PRO A 233 9.93 -31.56 -14.87
#